data_AF-C3XQ89-F1
#
_entry.id   AF-C3XQ89-F1
#
_cell.length_a   1.000
_cell.length_b   1.000
_cell.length_c   1.000
_cell.angle_alpha   90.00
_cell.angle_beta   90.00
_cell.angle_gamma   90.00
#
_symmetry.space_group_name_H-M   'P 1'
#
loop_
_entity.id
_entity.type
_entity.pdbx_description
1 polymer ?
#
loop_
_entity_poly.entity_id
_entity_poly.type
_entity_poly.pdbx_seq_one_letter_code
_entity_poly.pdbx_strand_id
1 'polypeptide(L)'
;MVHTPVATVPIPPTTEDTNEAMQASGRCIHEEHVRSMEAVWHGEFSKLFSQFYPHLWYLIPSPAAPSPRWYRFRDSAKVRFSCQQCGNGWTSMKGRVIFWYYLNPQGVPVPEGYLHFKLYGQQCKRCKNGRFEMAMWYPEEVVKVLGNVYNRVGQTYYGFYQPPLRQDRRPGKPRTQHNAELCQACKDGECTNAH
;
A
#
# COMPACT_ATOMS: atom_id res chain seq x y z
N MET A 1 -61.77 -32.86 -7.25
CA MET A 1 -61.18 -31.66 -7.89
C MET A 1 -59.79 -31.50 -7.34
N VAL A 2 -58.76 -31.85 -8.11
CA VAL A 2 -57.36 -31.76 -7.69
C VAL A 2 -56.79 -30.52 -8.37
N HIS A 3 -56.49 -29.48 -7.59
CA HIS A 3 -55.88 -28.25 -8.10
C HIS A 3 -54.38 -28.50 -8.34
N THR A 4 -53.96 -28.43 -9.59
CA THR A 4 -52.54 -28.40 -9.97
C THR A 4 -51.93 -27.04 -9.56
N PRO A 5 -50.73 -26.99 -8.96
CA PRO A 5 -50.07 -25.73 -8.66
C PRO A 5 -49.52 -25.12 -9.96
N VAL A 6 -49.82 -23.84 -10.18
CA VAL A 6 -49.23 -23.04 -11.26
C VAL A 6 -47.76 -22.80 -10.92
N ALA A 7 -46.85 -23.21 -11.80
CA ALA A 7 -45.43 -22.94 -11.67
C ALA A 7 -45.15 -21.44 -11.77
N THR A 8 -44.64 -20.84 -10.71
CA THR A 8 -44.15 -19.46 -10.69
C THR A 8 -42.86 -19.37 -11.49
N VAL A 9 -42.88 -18.61 -12.59
CA VAL A 9 -41.69 -18.31 -13.38
C VAL A 9 -40.77 -17.39 -12.56
N PRO A 10 -39.47 -17.72 -12.40
CA PRO A 10 -38.55 -16.86 -11.67
C PRO A 10 -38.42 -15.51 -12.37
N ILE A 11 -38.69 -14.44 -11.64
CA ILE A 11 -38.55 -13.06 -12.12
C ILE A 11 -37.05 -12.81 -12.37
N PRO A 12 -36.65 -12.33 -13.56
CA PRO A 12 -35.26 -12.00 -13.82
C PRO A 12 -34.81 -10.85 -12.90
N PRO A 13 -33.57 -10.91 -12.36
CA PRO A 13 -33.07 -9.90 -11.45
C PRO A 13 -33.05 -8.52 -12.11
N THR A 14 -33.39 -7.49 -11.34
CA THR A 14 -33.45 -6.12 -11.85
C THR A 14 -32.05 -5.57 -12.12
N THR A 15 -31.97 -4.48 -12.87
CA THR A 15 -30.71 -3.77 -13.12
C THR A 15 -30.08 -3.20 -11.84
N GLU A 16 -30.86 -3.00 -10.77
CA GLU A 16 -30.35 -2.60 -9.46
C GLU A 16 -29.70 -3.79 -8.74
N ASP A 17 -30.35 -4.96 -8.74
CA ASP A 17 -29.81 -6.19 -8.11
C ASP A 17 -28.46 -6.60 -8.72
N THR A 18 -28.32 -6.45 -10.04
CA THR A 18 -27.08 -6.77 -10.75
C THR A 18 -25.96 -5.76 -10.44
N ASN A 19 -26.29 -4.48 -10.30
CA ASN A 19 -25.34 -3.45 -9.90
C ASN A 19 -24.88 -3.62 -8.45
N GLU A 20 -25.78 -3.96 -7.54
CA GLU A 20 -25.42 -4.25 -6.14
C GLU A 20 -24.53 -5.48 -6.01
N ALA A 21 -24.81 -6.57 -6.74
CA ALA A 21 -23.96 -7.75 -6.77
C ALA A 21 -22.55 -7.47 -7.35
N MET A 22 -22.47 -6.64 -8.39
CA MET A 22 -21.18 -6.20 -8.96
C MET A 22 -20.40 -5.28 -8.00
N GLN A 23 -21.09 -4.41 -7.26
CA GLN A 23 -20.46 -3.57 -6.24
C GLN A 23 -20.02 -4.37 -4.99
N ALA A 24 -20.80 -5.36 -4.58
CA ALA A 24 -20.49 -6.24 -3.46
C ALA A 24 -19.29 -7.16 -3.79
N SER A 25 -19.28 -7.77 -4.98
CA SER A 25 -18.14 -8.57 -5.44
C SER A 25 -16.86 -7.74 -5.59
N GLY A 26 -16.96 -6.49 -6.07
CA GLY A 26 -15.84 -5.55 -6.10
C GLY A 26 -15.28 -5.20 -4.71
N ARG A 27 -16.15 -5.07 -3.69
CA ARG A 27 -15.72 -4.85 -2.29
C ARG A 27 -15.03 -6.08 -1.69
N CYS A 28 -15.58 -7.28 -1.89
CA CYS A 28 -14.99 -8.52 -1.37
C CYS A 28 -13.58 -8.79 -1.95
N ILE A 29 -13.39 -8.59 -3.26
CA ILE A 29 -12.08 -8.79 -3.91
C ILE A 29 -11.04 -7.80 -3.38
N HIS A 30 -11.45 -6.56 -3.07
CA HIS A 30 -10.56 -5.55 -2.51
C HIS A 30 -10.12 -5.93 -1.08
N GLU A 31 -11.03 -6.38 -0.22
CA GLU A 31 -10.70 -6.79 1.15
C GLU A 31 -9.78 -8.01 1.19
N GLU A 32 -10.00 -9.01 0.33
CA GLU A 32 -9.14 -10.19 0.23
C GLU A 32 -7.73 -9.82 -0.25
N HIS A 33 -7.62 -8.95 -1.26
CA HIS A 33 -6.32 -8.46 -1.72
C HIS A 33 -5.57 -7.69 -0.63
N VAL A 34 -6.26 -6.86 0.16
CA VAL A 34 -5.65 -6.13 1.29
C VAL A 34 -5.10 -7.11 2.33
N ARG A 35 -5.88 -8.12 2.73
CA ARG A 35 -5.43 -9.15 3.69
C ARG A 35 -4.25 -9.96 3.15
N SER A 36 -4.29 -10.33 1.86
CA SER A 36 -3.18 -11.03 1.22
C SER A 36 -1.91 -10.18 1.22
N MET A 37 -2.02 -8.88 0.93
CA MET A 37 -0.87 -7.99 0.92
C MET A 37 -0.32 -7.71 2.32
N GLU A 38 -1.15 -7.64 3.36
CA GLU A 38 -0.71 -7.54 4.75
C GLU A 38 0.26 -8.68 5.11
N ALA A 39 -0.08 -9.92 4.73
CA ALA A 39 0.80 -11.07 4.93
C ALA A 39 2.14 -10.93 4.19
N VAL A 40 2.14 -10.36 2.98
CA VAL A 40 3.38 -10.11 2.21
C VAL A 40 4.26 -9.06 2.91
N TRP A 41 3.66 -7.95 3.37
CA TRP A 41 4.37 -6.89 4.10
C TRP A 41 5.01 -7.43 5.38
N HIS A 42 4.23 -8.10 6.23
CA HIS A 42 4.71 -8.63 7.50
C HIS A 42 5.69 -9.81 7.31
N GLY A 43 5.46 -10.67 6.32
CA GLY A 43 6.34 -11.80 6.02
C GLY A 43 7.74 -11.35 5.57
N GLU A 44 7.81 -10.45 4.59
CA GLU A 44 9.11 -9.95 4.12
C GLU A 44 9.79 -9.06 5.16
N PHE A 45 9.03 -8.26 5.92
CA PHE A 45 9.57 -7.49 7.02
C PHE A 45 10.24 -8.41 8.06
N SER A 46 9.53 -9.45 8.51
CA SER A 46 10.05 -10.39 9.52
C SER A 46 11.33 -11.07 9.05
N LYS A 47 11.36 -11.51 7.79
CA LYS A 47 12.54 -12.12 7.16
C LYS A 47 13.75 -11.18 7.11
N LEU A 48 13.55 -9.90 6.80
CA LEU A 48 14.64 -8.93 6.72
C LEU A 48 15.10 -8.48 8.12
N PHE A 49 14.17 -8.03 8.96
CA PHE A 49 14.49 -7.36 10.21
C PHE A 49 14.87 -8.30 11.36
N SER A 50 14.55 -9.60 11.27
CA SER A 50 15.09 -10.61 12.21
C SER A 50 16.62 -10.70 12.17
N GLN A 51 17.26 -10.26 11.08
CA GLN A 51 18.72 -10.21 10.96
C GLN A 51 19.36 -9.15 11.87
N PHE A 52 18.58 -8.24 12.46
CA PHE A 52 19.05 -7.27 13.46
C PHE A 52 19.04 -7.81 14.89
N TYR A 53 18.92 -9.13 15.07
CA TYR A 53 19.07 -9.78 16.37
C TYR A 53 20.35 -9.27 17.09
N PRO A 54 20.28 -8.93 18.39
CA PRO A 54 19.18 -9.21 19.32
C PRO A 54 18.06 -8.17 19.37
N HIS A 55 18.12 -7.11 18.56
CA HIS A 55 17.09 -6.06 18.60
C HIS A 55 15.79 -6.52 17.97
N LEU A 56 14.67 -6.28 18.65
CA LEU A 56 13.34 -6.61 18.16
C LEU A 56 12.79 -5.45 17.34
N TRP A 57 12.26 -5.72 16.15
CA TRP A 57 11.71 -4.68 15.27
C TRP A 57 10.23 -4.90 14.98
N TYR A 58 9.45 -3.81 15.00
CA TYR A 58 8.00 -3.84 14.74
C TYR A 58 7.62 -3.03 13.49
N LEU A 59 6.76 -3.57 12.64
CA LEU A 59 6.19 -2.88 11.47
C LEU A 59 4.78 -2.37 11.81
N ILE A 60 4.55 -1.06 11.71
CA ILE A 60 3.33 -0.42 12.19
C ILE A 60 2.76 0.55 11.14
N PRO A 61 1.51 0.41 10.69
CA PRO A 61 0.88 1.42 9.84
C PRO A 61 0.65 2.71 10.64
N SER A 62 0.92 3.87 10.03
CA SER A 62 0.80 5.15 10.70
C SER A 62 0.34 6.26 9.75
N PRO A 63 -0.62 7.12 10.15
CA PRO A 63 -1.13 8.19 9.28
C PRO A 63 -0.15 9.37 9.13
N ALA A 64 0.84 9.48 10.03
CA ALA A 64 1.83 10.54 10.08
C ALA A 64 3.10 10.09 10.85
N ALA A 65 4.14 10.93 10.85
CA ALA A 65 5.36 10.67 11.61
C ALA A 65 5.04 10.61 13.13
N PRO A 66 5.45 9.55 13.85
CA PRO A 66 5.22 9.47 15.30
C PRO A 66 5.93 10.56 16.10
N SER A 67 7.11 10.98 15.63
CA SER A 67 7.88 12.07 16.22
C SER A 67 8.79 12.69 15.15
N PRO A 68 9.05 14.01 15.21
CA PRO A 68 9.96 14.67 14.27
C PRO A 68 11.42 14.19 14.40
N ARG A 69 11.78 13.53 15.50
CA ARG A 69 13.13 12.98 15.71
C ARG A 69 13.37 11.64 15.03
N TRP A 70 12.32 11.01 14.49
CA TRP A 70 12.46 9.72 13.81
C TRP A 70 13.05 9.93 12.43
N TYR A 71 13.91 8.99 12.02
CA TYR A 71 14.46 9.03 10.68
C TYR A 71 13.37 8.79 9.64
N ARG A 72 13.51 9.45 8.48
CA ARG A 72 12.54 9.41 7.38
C ARG A 72 13.15 8.79 6.15
N PHE A 73 12.46 7.85 5.53
CA PHE A 73 12.87 7.24 4.27
C PHE A 73 11.69 7.11 3.31
N ARG A 74 11.84 7.61 2.08
CA ARG A 74 10.81 7.58 1.04
C ARG A 74 11.23 6.63 -0.06
N ASP A 75 10.27 5.88 -0.57
CA ASP A 75 10.49 5.05 -1.77
C ASP A 75 9.29 5.16 -2.73
N SER A 76 9.55 4.84 -3.99
CA SER A 76 8.55 4.73 -5.05
C SER A 76 8.42 3.30 -5.53
N ALA A 77 7.20 2.95 -5.91
CA ALA A 77 6.86 1.66 -6.48
C ALA A 77 5.89 1.81 -7.65
N LYS A 78 5.83 0.78 -8.49
CA LYS A 78 4.68 0.60 -9.37
C LYS A 78 3.51 0.05 -8.57
N VAL A 79 2.35 0.69 -8.68
CA VAL A 79 1.11 0.28 -7.99
C VAL A 79 -0.10 0.42 -8.91
N ARG A 80 -1.19 -0.25 -8.56
CA ARG A 80 -2.51 -0.06 -9.19
C ARG A 80 -3.47 0.64 -8.25
N PHE A 81 -4.47 1.28 -8.83
CA PHE A 81 -5.61 1.86 -8.12
C PHE A 81 -6.88 1.41 -8.84
N SER A 82 -7.97 1.28 -8.07
CA SER A 82 -9.31 1.05 -8.59
C SER A 82 -10.25 1.98 -7.87
N CYS A 83 -11.03 2.77 -8.62
CA CYS A 83 -12.01 3.64 -8.02
C CYS A 83 -13.21 2.82 -7.53
N GLN A 84 -13.50 2.89 -6.23
CA GLN A 84 -14.62 2.16 -5.64
C GLN A 84 -15.99 2.68 -6.11
N GLN A 85 -16.06 3.92 -6.62
CA GLN A 85 -17.32 4.52 -7.08
C GLN A 85 -17.64 4.23 -8.55
N CYS A 86 -16.66 4.27 -9.45
CA CYS A 86 -16.90 4.14 -10.90
C CYS A 86 -16.15 2.99 -11.57
N GLY A 87 -15.43 2.17 -10.80
CA GLY A 87 -14.65 1.04 -11.31
C GLY A 87 -13.45 1.41 -12.20
N ASN A 88 -13.17 2.69 -12.40
CA ASN A 88 -12.02 3.12 -13.21
C ASN A 88 -10.71 2.67 -12.54
N GLY A 89 -9.99 1.77 -13.18
CA GLY A 89 -8.66 1.33 -12.78
C GLY A 89 -7.54 2.12 -13.45
N TRP A 90 -6.43 2.36 -12.75
CA TRP A 90 -5.22 2.94 -13.32
C TRP A 90 -3.95 2.41 -12.64
N THR A 91 -2.81 2.60 -13.29
CA THR A 91 -1.48 2.22 -12.76
C THR A 91 -0.66 3.49 -12.57
N SER A 92 0.10 3.55 -11.48
CA SER A 92 1.06 4.61 -11.21
C SER A 92 2.46 4.01 -11.10
N MET A 93 3.42 4.59 -11.81
CA MET A 93 4.85 4.30 -11.62
C MET A 93 5.47 5.08 -10.45
N LYS A 94 4.68 5.98 -9.84
CA LYS A 94 5.05 6.83 -8.70
C LYS A 94 4.11 6.56 -7.52
N GLY A 95 3.75 5.28 -7.26
CA GLY A 95 3.14 4.89 -5.99
C GLY A 95 4.13 5.19 -4.87
N ARG A 96 3.67 5.81 -3.77
CA ARG A 96 4.56 6.32 -2.73
C ARG A 96 4.35 5.58 -1.42
N VAL A 97 5.45 5.24 -0.77
CA VAL A 97 5.52 4.85 0.63
C VAL A 97 6.52 5.75 1.34
N ILE A 98 6.19 6.14 2.57
CA ILE A 98 7.15 6.70 3.50
C ILE A 98 7.27 5.76 4.70
N PHE A 99 8.50 5.65 5.18
CA PHE A 99 8.85 4.96 6.40
C PHE A 99 9.41 5.97 7.41
N TRP A 100 8.99 5.83 8.65
CA TRP A 100 9.60 6.45 9.81
C TRP A 100 10.19 5.37 10.69
N TYR A 101 11.43 5.54 11.11
CA TYR A 101 12.06 4.51 11.92
C TYR A 101 12.88 5.08 13.07
N TYR A 102 12.91 4.32 14.16
CA TYR A 102 13.61 4.65 15.38
C TYR A 102 14.01 3.37 16.10
N LEU A 103 15.26 3.30 16.58
CA LEU A 103 15.72 2.29 17.52
C LEU A 103 15.75 2.91 18.90
N ASN A 104 15.01 2.34 19.84
CA ASN A 104 14.99 2.71 21.25
C ASN A 104 16.11 1.98 22.00
N PRO A 105 17.23 2.66 22.33
CA PRO A 105 18.35 2.01 23.00
C PRO A 105 18.06 1.66 24.46
N GLN A 106 16.98 2.19 25.05
CA GLN A 106 16.56 1.90 26.43
C GLN A 106 15.55 0.74 26.53
N GLY A 107 15.31 -0.01 25.44
CA GLY A 107 14.48 -1.21 25.49
C GLY A 107 15.09 -2.27 26.42
N VAL A 108 14.26 -2.87 27.28
CA VAL A 108 14.66 -3.93 28.21
C VAL A 108 13.79 -5.16 27.91
N PRO A 109 14.34 -6.38 27.76
CA PRO A 109 15.74 -6.78 28.01
C PRO A 109 16.72 -6.40 26.89
N VAL A 110 16.23 -6.00 25.70
CA VAL A 110 17.03 -5.62 24.54
C VAL A 110 16.44 -4.38 23.87
N PRO A 111 17.25 -3.56 23.16
CA PRO A 111 16.73 -2.44 22.39
C PRO A 111 15.63 -2.85 21.40
N GLU A 112 14.62 -2.00 21.27
CA GLU A 112 13.48 -2.21 20.37
C GLU A 112 13.47 -1.19 19.23
N GLY A 113 13.34 -1.66 18.01
CA GLY A 113 13.18 -0.87 16.81
C GLY A 113 11.73 -0.79 16.35
N TYR A 114 11.36 0.35 15.79
CA TYR A 114 10.04 0.59 15.25
C TYR A 114 10.17 1.10 13.84
N LEU A 115 9.41 0.51 12.92
CA LEU A 115 9.30 0.89 11.52
C LEU A 115 7.84 1.22 11.24
N HIS A 116 7.52 2.51 11.33
CA HIS A 116 6.22 3.02 10.96
C HIS A 116 6.15 3.30 9.46
N PHE A 117 5.00 3.13 8.84
CA PHE A 117 4.86 3.42 7.41
C PHE A 117 3.49 3.97 7.02
N LYS A 118 3.45 4.71 5.91
CA LYS A 118 2.23 5.18 5.25
C LYS A 118 2.27 4.87 3.76
N LEU A 119 1.20 4.27 3.27
CA LEU A 119 0.95 4.06 1.85
C LEU A 119 0.06 5.18 1.34
N TYR A 120 0.51 5.89 0.30
CA TYR A 120 -0.22 7.04 -0.24
C TYR A 120 -1.20 6.64 -1.33
N GLY A 121 -2.41 7.20 -1.25
CA GLY A 121 -3.46 7.03 -2.23
C GLY A 121 -3.42 8.02 -3.39
N GLN A 122 -4.31 7.82 -4.36
CA GLN A 122 -4.57 8.75 -5.46
C GLN A 122 -6.07 8.93 -5.68
N GLN A 123 -6.49 10.14 -6.04
CA GLN A 123 -7.88 10.43 -6.38
C GLN A 123 -8.21 9.94 -7.78
N CYS A 124 -9.43 9.43 -7.96
CA CYS A 124 -9.91 9.04 -9.28
C CYS A 124 -10.09 10.27 -10.19
N LYS A 125 -9.42 10.26 -11.34
CA LYS A 125 -9.51 11.34 -12.33
C LYS A 125 -10.92 11.57 -12.92
N ARG A 126 -11.77 10.53 -12.92
CA ARG A 126 -13.15 10.60 -13.45
C ARG A 126 -14.11 11.19 -12.41
N CYS A 127 -14.04 10.72 -11.17
CA CYS A 127 -14.96 11.15 -10.12
C CYS A 127 -14.55 12.48 -9.48
N LYS A 128 -13.25 12.70 -9.25
CA LYS A 128 -12.71 13.87 -8.53
C LYS A 128 -13.45 14.20 -7.22
N ASN A 129 -13.93 13.17 -6.53
CA ASN A 129 -14.80 13.28 -5.35
C ASN A 129 -14.08 13.65 -4.04
N GLY A 130 -12.81 14.08 -4.12
CA GLY A 130 -11.99 14.41 -2.95
C GLY A 130 -11.39 13.21 -2.20
N ARG A 131 -11.85 11.98 -2.44
CA ARG A 131 -11.39 10.78 -1.72
C ARG A 131 -10.17 10.15 -2.42
N PHE A 132 -9.23 9.66 -1.61
CA PHE A 132 -8.06 8.93 -2.12
C PHE A 132 -8.36 7.44 -2.15
N GLU A 133 -8.13 6.82 -3.30
CA GLU A 133 -8.15 5.36 -3.43
C GLU A 133 -6.85 4.79 -2.91
N MET A 134 -6.95 3.70 -2.15
CA MET A 134 -5.79 2.97 -1.65
C MET A 134 -5.03 2.30 -2.80
N ALA A 135 -3.71 2.26 -2.68
CA ALA A 135 -2.86 1.59 -3.65
C ALA A 135 -2.93 0.07 -3.48
N MET A 136 -3.16 -0.64 -4.57
CA MET A 136 -2.95 -2.08 -4.70
C MET A 136 -1.49 -2.32 -5.09
N TRP A 137 -0.74 -2.92 -4.17
CA TRP A 137 0.69 -3.17 -4.32
C TRP A 137 0.95 -4.53 -4.97
N TYR A 138 2.11 -4.64 -5.63
CA TYR A 138 2.61 -5.92 -6.11
C TYR A 138 3.59 -6.51 -5.09
N PRO A 139 3.58 -7.84 -4.84
CA PRO A 139 4.48 -8.45 -3.87
C PRO A 139 5.95 -8.11 -4.09
N GLU A 140 6.42 -8.12 -5.34
CA GLU A 140 7.81 -7.79 -5.68
C GLU A 140 8.18 -6.32 -5.39
N GLU A 141 7.22 -5.41 -5.48
CA GLU A 141 7.44 -4.00 -5.14
C GLU A 141 7.53 -3.82 -3.62
N VAL A 142 6.77 -4.60 -2.84
CA VAL A 142 6.88 -4.67 -1.38
C VAL A 142 8.26 -5.17 -0.97
N VAL A 143 8.74 -6.26 -1.57
CA VAL A 143 10.09 -6.80 -1.34
C VAL A 143 11.15 -5.75 -1.61
N LYS A 144 11.03 -5.01 -2.71
CA LYS A 144 11.97 -3.94 -3.06
C LYS A 144 11.98 -2.84 -1.99
N VAL A 145 10.83 -2.26 -1.65
CA VAL A 145 10.79 -1.11 -0.74
C VAL A 145 11.19 -1.48 0.69
N LEU A 146 10.84 -2.70 1.15
CA LEU A 146 11.28 -3.21 2.45
C LEU A 146 12.79 -3.49 2.47
N GLY A 147 13.35 -4.06 1.40
CA GLY A 147 14.81 -4.22 1.27
C GLY A 147 15.56 -2.89 1.30
N ASN A 148 15.02 -1.86 0.64
CA ASN A 148 15.62 -0.53 0.65
C ASN A 148 15.59 0.12 2.03
N VAL A 149 14.48 0.05 2.77
CA VAL A 149 14.41 0.61 4.12
C VAL A 149 15.21 -0.22 5.13
N TYR A 150 15.26 -1.54 4.99
CA TYR A 150 16.14 -2.42 5.76
C TYR A 150 17.61 -1.98 5.63
N ASN A 151 18.10 -1.79 4.40
CA ASN A 151 19.46 -1.30 4.16
C ASN A 151 19.68 0.09 4.76
N ARG A 152 18.68 0.97 4.67
CA ARG A 152 18.75 2.31 5.27
C ARG A 152 18.85 2.25 6.79
N VAL A 153 18.05 1.41 7.44
CA VAL A 153 18.11 1.16 8.89
C VAL A 153 19.47 0.58 9.28
N GLY A 154 19.95 -0.41 8.52
CA GLY A 154 21.27 -1.02 8.67
C GLY A 154 22.41 0.00 8.64
N GLN A 155 22.35 0.97 7.71
CA GLN A 155 23.32 2.06 7.62
C GLN A 155 23.26 2.98 8.84
N THR A 156 22.05 3.34 9.28
CA THR A 156 21.85 4.31 10.36
C THR A 156 22.27 3.78 11.72
N TYR A 157 22.03 2.49 12.01
CA TYR A 157 22.22 1.92 13.35
C TYR A 157 23.22 0.76 13.46
N TYR A 158 23.51 0.07 12.35
CA TYR A 158 24.24 -1.22 12.38
C TYR A 158 25.51 -1.21 11.52
N GLY A 159 25.93 -0.04 11.02
CA GLY A 159 27.20 0.12 10.31
C GLY A 159 27.24 -0.51 8.91
N PHE A 160 26.09 -0.75 8.26
CA PHE A 160 26.10 -1.25 6.87
C PHE A 160 26.82 -0.27 5.95
N TYR A 161 27.71 -0.78 5.10
CA TYR A 161 28.26 0.00 3.99
C TYR A 161 27.13 0.41 3.06
N GLN A 162 27.11 1.65 2.55
CA GLN A 162 26.03 2.18 1.73
C GLN A 162 25.93 1.44 0.37
N PRO A 163 25.02 0.47 0.18
CA PRO A 163 24.82 -0.10 -1.13
C PRO A 163 23.96 0.88 -1.94
N PRO A 164 24.09 0.90 -3.27
CA PRO A 164 23.16 1.64 -4.12
C PRO A 164 21.72 1.22 -3.82
N LEU A 165 20.82 2.18 -3.62
CA LEU A 165 19.39 1.88 -3.46
C LEU A 165 18.87 1.18 -4.72
N ARG A 166 18.05 0.14 -4.56
CA ARG A 166 17.38 -0.49 -5.70
C ARG A 166 16.25 0.43 -6.18
N GLN A 167 16.54 1.19 -7.24
CA GLN A 167 15.59 2.13 -7.83
C GLN A 167 14.75 1.49 -8.95
N ASP A 168 15.15 0.31 -9.42
CA ASP A 168 14.44 -0.43 -10.46
C ASP A 168 13.01 -0.73 -10.03
N ARG A 169 12.08 -0.55 -10.97
CA ARG A 169 10.66 -0.81 -10.77
C ARG A 169 10.24 -1.88 -11.75
N ARG A 170 9.18 -2.61 -11.42
CA ARG A 170 8.53 -3.50 -12.37
C ARG A 170 8.25 -2.72 -13.65
N PRO A 171 8.67 -3.21 -14.83
CA PRO A 171 8.54 -2.45 -16.06
C PRO A 171 7.07 -2.11 -16.34
N GLY A 172 6.86 -0.96 -16.95
CA GLY A 172 5.54 -0.46 -17.32
C GLY A 172 5.67 0.61 -18.40
N LYS A 173 4.65 0.71 -19.24
CA LYS A 173 4.49 1.81 -20.20
C LYS A 173 3.40 2.74 -19.68
N PRO A 174 3.69 3.62 -18.70
CA PRO A 174 2.69 4.55 -18.20
C PRO A 174 2.19 5.42 -19.35
N ARG A 175 0.88 5.38 -19.60
CA ARG A 175 0.25 6.14 -20.69
C ARG A 175 0.05 7.62 -20.34
N THR A 176 0.23 8.00 -19.08
CA THR A 176 -0.09 9.34 -18.57
C THR A 176 1.00 9.85 -17.64
N GLN A 177 1.31 11.14 -17.75
CA GLN A 177 2.20 11.82 -16.81
C GLN A 177 1.58 11.87 -15.40
N HIS A 178 2.45 12.06 -14.41
CA HIS A 178 2.04 12.19 -13.01
C HIS A 178 1.23 13.47 -12.80
N ASN A 179 0.05 13.36 -12.17
CA ASN A 179 -0.78 14.50 -11.80
C ASN A 179 -0.71 14.72 -10.27
N ALA A 180 -0.09 15.83 -9.86
CA ALA A 180 0.10 16.18 -8.46
C ALA A 180 -1.21 16.52 -7.72
N GLU A 181 -2.21 17.09 -8.39
CA GLU A 181 -3.51 17.45 -7.79
C GLU A 181 -4.30 16.23 -7.31
N LEU A 182 -4.07 15.08 -7.96
CA LEU A 182 -4.72 13.82 -7.62
C LEU A 182 -3.87 12.96 -6.68
N CYS A 183 -2.63 13.35 -6.38
CA CYS A 183 -1.70 12.54 -5.60
C CYS A 183 -1.68 12.97 -4.13
N GLN A 184 -2.00 12.04 -3.22
CA GLN A 184 -1.96 12.32 -1.78
C GLN A 184 -0.54 12.68 -1.32
N ALA A 185 0.48 11.98 -1.81
CA ALA A 185 1.87 12.27 -1.46
C ALA A 185 2.32 13.67 -1.90
N CYS A 186 1.82 14.20 -3.02
CA CYS A 186 2.11 15.59 -3.40
C CYS A 186 1.47 16.59 -2.44
N LYS A 187 0.21 16.34 -2.03
CA LYS A 187 -0.50 17.19 -1.07
C LYS A 187 0.16 17.18 0.31
N ASP A 188 0.73 16.04 0.69
CA ASP A 188 1.45 15.87 1.96
C ASP A 188 2.95 16.29 1.86
N GLY A 189 3.42 16.77 0.70
CA GLY A 189 4.80 17.22 0.50
C GLY A 189 5.86 16.10 0.41
N GLU A 190 5.44 14.85 0.20
CA GLU A 190 6.32 13.67 0.20
C GLU A 190 6.70 13.16 -1.20
N CYS A 191 6.16 13.76 -2.25
CA CYS A 191 6.63 13.52 -3.62
C CYS A 191 7.92 14.31 -3.90
N THR A 192 8.90 13.63 -4.47
CA THR A 192 10.09 14.27 -5.04
C THR A 192 9.83 14.63 -6.51
N ASN A 193 10.03 15.90 -6.88
CA ASN A 193 9.85 16.45 -8.24
C ASN A 193 10.92 15.98 -9.25
N ALA A 194 11.29 14.70 -9.24
CA ALA A 194 12.02 14.15 -10.38
C ALA A 194 10.99 13.88 -11.48
N HIS A 195 10.95 14.80 -12.45
CA HIS A 195 10.11 14.78 -13.64
C HIS A 195 10.16 13.41 -14.33
#